data_AF-A0A848IRD5-F1
#
_entry.id   AF-A0A848IRD5-F1
#
_cell.length_a   1.000
_cell.length_b   1.000
_cell.length_c   1.000
_cell.angle_alpha   90.00
_cell.angle_beta   90.00
_cell.angle_gamma   90.00
#
_symmetry.space_group_name_H-M   'P 1'
#
loop_
_entity.id
_entity.type
_entity.pdbx_description
1 polymer ?
#
loop_
_entity_poly.entity_id
_entity_poly.type
_entity_poly.pdbx_seq_one_letter_code
_entity_poly.pdbx_strand_id
1 'polypeptide(L)' 'MEAGLTAVAVPLKDKSGRILAAMNVAGHVHRNSRERMLNEHLQVLQLAANEINLALASRDR' A
#
# COMPACT_ATOMS: atom_id res chain seq x y z
N MET A 1 5.70 0.32 -15.38
CA MET A 1 5.99 1.64 -14.77
C MET A 1 6.35 2.57 -15.90
N GLU A 2 5.64 3.68 -16.03
CA GLU A 2 6.00 4.73 -16.98
C GLU A 2 7.25 5.47 -16.49
N ALA A 3 8.08 5.94 -17.42
CA ALA A 3 9.20 6.81 -17.09
C ALA A 3 8.67 8.09 -16.39
N GLY A 4 9.23 8.42 -15.22
CA GLY A 4 8.82 9.59 -14.44
C GLY A 4 7.80 9.31 -13.33
N LEU A 5 7.39 8.06 -13.11
CA LEU A 5 6.61 7.66 -11.94
C LEU A 5 7.44 6.92 -10.89
N THR A 6 7.10 7.14 -9.62
CA THR A 6 7.49 6.29 -8.50
C THR A 6 6.24 5.69 -7.88
N ALA A 7 6.38 4.54 -7.24
CA ALA A 7 5.29 3.89 -6.51
C ALA A 7 5.83 3.11 -5.30
N VAL A 8 4.99 2.98 -4.27
CA VAL A 8 5.21 2.06 -3.15
C VAL A 8 3.93 1.25 -2.94
N ALA A 9 4.07 0.00 -2.53
CA ALA A 9 2.97 -0.91 -2.32
C ALA A 9 3.09 -1.66 -0.99
N VAL A 10 1.95 -2.05 -0.45
CA VAL A 10 1.82 -2.87 0.77
C VAL A 10 0.88 -4.04 0.50
N PRO A 11 1.07 -5.19 1.17
CA PRO A 11 0.19 -6.33 0.99
C PRO A 11 -1.14 -6.12 1.72
N LEU A 12 -2.23 -6.56 1.10
CA LEU A 12 -3.51 -6.80 1.76
C LEU A 12 -3.60 -8.28 2.12
N LYS A 13 -4.01 -8.57 3.35
CA LYS A 13 -3.98 -9.92 3.93
C LYS A 13 -5.33 -10.29 4.52
N ASP A 14 -5.68 -11.57 4.45
CA ASP A 14 -6.78 -12.14 5.22
C ASP A 14 -6.39 -12.38 6.70
N LYS A 15 -7.33 -12.88 7.49
CA LYS A 15 -7.13 -13.22 8.91
C LYS A 15 -6.08 -14.30 9.16
N SER A 16 -5.79 -15.15 8.16
CA SER A 16 -4.76 -16.19 8.24
C SER A 16 -3.36 -15.65 7.89
N GLY A 17 -3.28 -14.40 7.43
CA GLY A 17 -2.06 -13.77 6.95
C GLY A 17 -1.75 -14.05 5.48
N ARG A 18 -2.63 -14.76 4.76
CA ARG A 18 -2.49 -14.99 3.32
C ARG A 18 -2.63 -13.67 2.58
N ILE A 19 -1.70 -13.39 1.66
CA ILE A 19 -1.77 -12.20 0.80
C ILE A 19 -2.89 -12.41 -0.23
N LEU A 20 -3.86 -11.50 -0.22
CA LEU A 20 -4.99 -11.50 -1.15
C LEU A 20 -4.74 -10.56 -2.34
N ALA A 21 -4.08 -9.43 -2.09
CA ALA A 21 -3.82 -8.39 -3.07
C ALA A 21 -2.67 -7.49 -2.62
N ALA A 22 -2.33 -6.49 -3.43
CA ALA A 22 -1.45 -5.39 -3.05
C ALA A 22 -2.18 -4.06 -3.26
N MET A 23 -1.96 -3.12 -2.35
CA MET A 23 -2.43 -1.74 -2.49
C MET A 23 -1.23 -0.83 -2.70
N ASN A 24 -1.31 0.09 -3.66
CA ASN A 24 -0.23 0.99 -3.98
C ASN A 24 -0.65 2.46 -3.96
N VAL A 25 0.34 3.32 -3.88
CA VAL A 25 0.23 4.74 -4.23
C VAL A 25 1.37 5.06 -5.20
N ALA A 26 1.07 5.86 -6.22
CA ALA A 26 2.02 6.28 -7.23
C ALA A 26 1.97 7.79 -7.43
N GLY A 27 3.10 8.37 -7.85
CA GLY A 27 3.22 9.80 -8.07
C GLY A 27 4.40 10.16 -8.97
N HIS A 28 4.45 11.42 -9.41
CA HIS A 28 5.53 11.93 -10.24
C HIS A 28 6.86 11.91 -9.46
N VAL A 29 7.92 11.39 -10.07
CA VAL A 29 9.23 11.17 -9.44
C VAL A 29 9.90 12.46 -8.95
N HIS A 30 9.67 13.59 -9.64
CA HIS A 30 10.23 14.89 -9.23
C HIS A 30 9.68 15.40 -7.90
N ARG A 31 8.43 15.05 -7.57
CA ARG A 31 7.78 15.46 -6.31
C ARG A 31 7.86 14.37 -5.24
N ASN A 32 8.04 13.12 -5.66
CA ASN A 32 8.03 11.95 -4.80
C ASN A 32 9.32 11.17 -5.03
N SER A 33 10.39 11.54 -4.32
CA SER A 33 11.61 10.72 -4.30
C SER A 33 11.32 9.37 -3.66
N ARG A 34 12.17 8.37 -3.90
CA ARG A 34 12.07 7.06 -3.20
C ARG A 34 12.03 7.23 -1.69
N GLU A 35 12.88 8.11 -1.16
CA GLU A 35 12.96 8.39 0.27
C GLU A 35 11.67 9.00 0.80
N ARG A 36 11.09 9.99 0.09
CA ARG A 36 9.78 10.56 0.44
C ARG A 36 8.68 9.50 0.40
N MET A 37 8.65 8.63 -0.61
CA MET A 37 7.70 7.51 -0.69
C MET A 37 7.77 6.58 0.53
N LEU A 38 8.98 6.30 1.03
CA LEU A 38 9.17 5.43 2.20
C LEU A 38 8.91 6.15 3.52
N ASN A 39 9.30 7.42 3.66
CA ASN A 39 9.24 8.15 4.93
C ASN A 39 7.90 8.85 5.16
N GLU A 40 7.22 9.29 4.11
CA GLU A 40 5.96 10.05 4.21
C GLU A 40 4.74 9.25 3.78
N HIS A 41 4.84 8.47 2.68
CA HIS A 41 3.67 7.80 2.11
C HIS A 41 3.44 6.39 2.65
N LEU A 42 4.51 5.63 2.88
CA LEU A 42 4.42 4.22 3.29
C LEU A 42 3.64 4.05 4.58
N GLN A 43 3.86 4.91 5.59
CA GLN A 43 3.16 4.80 6.87
C GLN A 43 1.66 5.01 6.72
N VAL A 44 1.23 6.02 5.97
CA VAL A 44 -0.19 6.27 5.68
C VAL A 44 -0.80 5.12 4.88
N LEU A 45 -0.06 4.60 3.90
CA LEU A 45 -0.50 3.47 3.08
C LEU A 45 -0.67 2.18 3.92
N GLN A 46 0.21 1.94 4.90
CA GLN A 46 0.10 0.83 5.84
C GLN A 46 -1.12 0.96 6.75
N LEU A 47 -1.43 2.17 7.24
CA LEU A 47 -2.62 2.42 8.05
C LEU A 47 -3.89 2.13 7.25
N ALA A 48 -4.00 2.67 6.04
CA ALA A 48 -5.13 2.38 5.14
C ALA A 48 -5.23 0.88 4.81
N ALA A 49 -4.10 0.20 4.62
CA ALA A 49 -4.09 -1.24 4.35
C ALA A 49 -4.62 -2.05 5.55
N ASN A 50 -4.30 -1.63 6.77
CA ASN A 50 -4.81 -2.28 7.98
C ASN A 50 -6.33 -2.13 8.09
N GLU A 51 -6.90 -0.97 7.79
CA GLU A 51 -8.36 -0.78 7.76
C GLU A 51 -9.04 -1.72 6.75
N ILE A 52 -8.45 -1.86 5.56
CA ILE A 52 -8.95 -2.79 4.54
C ILE A 52 -8.80 -4.24 4.99
N ASN A 53 -7.67 -4.62 5.59
CA ASN A 53 -7.46 -5.97 6.11
C ASN A 53 -8.50 -6.34 7.16
N LEU A 54 -8.86 -5.41 8.06
CA LEU A 54 -9.93 -5.61 9.04
C LEU A 54 -11.30 -5.79 8.36
N ALA A 55 -11.60 -4.99 7.34
CA ALA A 55 -12.83 -5.13 6.58
C ALA A 55 -12.91 -6.49 5.83
N LEU A 56 -11.80 -6.92 5.22
CA LEU A 56 -11.70 -8.20 4.50
C LEU A 56 -11.85 -9.39 5.47
N ALA A 57 -11.21 -9.33 6.65
CA ALA A 57 -11.33 -10.38 7.66
C ALA A 57 -12.77 -10.63 8.13
N SER A 58 -13.64 -9.62 8.05
CA SER A 58 -15.07 -9.75 8.41
C SER A 58 -15.92 -10.49 7.35
N ARG A 59 -15.45 -10.53 6.09
CA ARG A 59 -16.12 -11.10 4.92
C ARG A 59 -15.77 -12.56 4.65
N ASP A 60 -14.63 -13.04 5.18
CA ASP A 60 -14.20 -14.44 5.09
C ASP A 60 -14.90 -15.34 6.15
N ARG A 61 -16.20 -15.11 6.38
CA ARG A 61 -17.07 -15.91 7.24
C ARG A 61 -18.15 -16.59 6.43
#